data_AF-A0A1Q3ANM1-F1
#
_entry.id   AF-A0A1Q3ANM1-F1
#
_cell.length_a   1.000
_cell.length_b   1.000
_cell.length_c   1.000
_cell.angle_alpha   90.00
_cell.angle_beta   90.00
_cell.angle_gamma   90.00
#
_symmetry.space_group_name_H-M   'P 1'
#
loop_
_entity.id
_entity.type
_entity.pdbx_description
1 polymer ?
#
loop_
_entity_poly.entity_id
_entity_poly.type
_entity_poly.pdbx_seq_one_letter_code
_entity_poly.pdbx_strand_id
1 'polypeptide(L)'
;MYISNHNHSLLGRIWICWDSSMVQFFGKVQLNDNFEFFTSFIYADCDAKQRRSRWKSLIRQASITKGFPWLILGDFNVTSKAREHSRRSSVSKVLINSIEVEDIRSMGFNYTWNNKRAGSEAVAKTLDRVIGNWDWFNKYGDSHCTYLSPGISDHCPSVV
;
A
#
# COMPACT_ATOMS: atom_id res chain seq x y z
N MET A 1 10.33 2.20 -14.08
CA MET A 1 9.92 0.96 -14.79
C MET A 1 10.34 -0.25 -13.93
N TYR A 2 9.89 -1.49 -14.16
CA TYR A 2 9.10 -2.13 -15.23
C TYR A 2 8.12 -3.17 -14.61
N ILE A 3 7.17 -3.72 -15.37
CA ILE A 3 6.50 -4.98 -14.99
C ILE A 3 6.66 -6.00 -16.14
N SER A 4 6.81 -7.31 -15.88
CA SER A 4 7.11 -8.30 -16.96
C SER A 4 6.46 -9.68 -16.81
N ASN A 5 6.32 -10.39 -17.95
CA ASN A 5 5.36 -11.49 -18.16
C ASN A 5 5.91 -12.70 -19.01
N HIS A 6 6.81 -13.56 -18.48
CA HIS A 6 7.42 -14.76 -19.12
C HIS A 6 7.63 -16.15 -18.35
N ASN A 7 7.45 -16.38 -17.02
CA ASN A 7 7.68 -17.68 -16.28
C ASN A 7 6.58 -18.76 -16.37
N HIS A 8 5.30 -18.40 -16.48
CA HIS A 8 4.27 -19.34 -16.95
C HIS A 8 4.66 -19.91 -18.34
N SER A 9 5.72 -19.38 -18.98
CA SER A 9 6.50 -19.99 -20.07
C SER A 9 8.03 -19.81 -19.86
N LEU A 10 8.60 -20.35 -18.78
CA LEU A 10 10.05 -20.52 -18.52
C LEU A 10 10.98 -19.30 -18.29
N LEU A 11 10.56 -18.03 -18.45
CA LEU A 11 11.51 -16.87 -18.47
C LEU A 11 11.18 -15.65 -17.53
N GLY A 12 10.25 -15.76 -16.56
CA GLY A 12 9.85 -14.74 -15.52
C GLY A 12 8.52 -13.95 -15.70
N ARG A 13 7.35 -14.32 -15.06
CA ARG A 13 5.95 -13.93 -15.50
C ARG A 13 5.17 -12.95 -14.63
N ILE A 14 5.53 -12.78 -13.38
CA ILE A 14 5.04 -11.60 -12.66
C ILE A 14 6.26 -11.02 -11.96
N TRP A 15 6.62 -9.85 -12.44
CA TRP A 15 7.54 -8.90 -11.81
C TRP A 15 6.79 -7.57 -11.84
N ILE A 16 6.83 -6.78 -10.77
CA ILE A 16 6.28 -5.43 -10.73
C ILE A 16 7.31 -4.51 -10.05
N CYS A 17 7.77 -3.51 -10.78
CA CYS A 17 8.84 -2.59 -10.38
C CYS A 17 8.59 -1.17 -10.94
N TRP A 18 9.12 -0.18 -10.24
CA TRP A 18 9.14 1.25 -10.58
C TRP A 18 10.39 1.83 -9.91
N ASP A 19 10.97 2.98 -10.27
CA ASP A 19 10.41 4.20 -10.86
C ASP A 19 11.24 4.69 -12.08
N SER A 20 10.99 5.91 -12.55
CA SER A 20 11.91 6.87 -13.17
C SER A 20 11.35 8.31 -13.08
N SER A 21 10.02 8.47 -12.92
CA SER A 21 9.30 9.74 -12.63
C SER A 21 7.78 9.54 -12.37
N MET A 22 7.30 8.31 -12.22
CA MET A 22 5.89 7.93 -12.05
C MET A 22 5.62 7.05 -10.83
N VAL A 23 4.67 7.56 -10.05
CA VAL A 23 4.60 7.45 -8.59
C VAL A 23 3.30 6.71 -8.19
N GLN A 24 2.84 5.77 -9.03
CA GLN A 24 1.66 4.88 -8.83
C GLN A 24 1.55 3.82 -9.95
N PHE A 25 1.13 2.59 -9.63
CA PHE A 25 0.70 1.54 -10.57
C PHE A 25 -0.77 1.13 -10.33
N PHE A 26 -1.44 0.57 -11.34
CA PHE A 26 -2.75 -0.10 -11.22
C PHE A 26 -2.92 -1.19 -12.30
N GLY A 27 -3.54 -2.31 -11.96
CA GLY A 27 -3.86 -3.39 -12.90
C GLY A 27 -4.76 -4.48 -12.32
N LYS A 28 -5.22 -5.41 -13.16
CA LYS A 28 -5.93 -6.63 -12.73
C LYS A 28 -4.94 -7.78 -12.56
N VAL A 29 -5.17 -8.64 -11.57
CA VAL A 29 -4.35 -9.80 -11.22
C VAL A 29 -5.25 -11.03 -11.13
N GLN A 30 -4.78 -12.15 -11.68
CA GLN A 30 -5.43 -13.45 -11.61
C GLN A 30 -4.37 -14.49 -11.20
N LEU A 31 -4.61 -15.24 -10.13
CA LEU A 31 -3.67 -16.23 -9.58
C LEU A 31 -4.40 -17.58 -9.43
N ASN A 32 -4.08 -18.50 -10.33
CA ASN A 32 -4.83 -19.75 -10.54
C ASN A 32 -6.33 -19.47 -10.82
N ASP A 33 -7.17 -20.51 -10.84
CA ASP A 33 -8.57 -20.36 -11.29
C ASP A 33 -9.50 -19.66 -10.27
N ASN A 34 -9.05 -19.44 -9.03
CA ASN A 34 -9.89 -18.98 -7.92
C ASN A 34 -9.65 -17.52 -7.47
N PHE A 35 -8.42 -17.01 -7.57
CA PHE A 35 -8.11 -15.64 -7.15
C PHE A 35 -8.11 -14.70 -8.35
N GLU A 36 -8.99 -13.71 -8.30
CA GLU A 36 -9.06 -12.60 -9.25
C GLU A 36 -9.34 -11.31 -8.48
N PHE A 37 -8.55 -10.26 -8.74
CA PHE A 37 -8.64 -8.97 -8.05
C PHE A 37 -7.99 -7.85 -8.86
N PHE A 38 -8.26 -6.60 -8.51
CA PHE A 38 -7.47 -5.45 -8.93
C PHE A 38 -6.41 -5.12 -7.87
N THR A 39 -5.26 -4.61 -8.30
CA THR A 39 -4.20 -4.12 -7.41
C THR A 39 -3.74 -2.71 -7.80
N SER A 40 -3.47 -1.86 -6.81
CA SER A 40 -2.79 -0.57 -6.98
C SER A 40 -1.55 -0.50 -6.09
N PHE A 41 -0.38 -0.22 -6.67
CA PHE A 41 0.82 0.11 -5.88
C PHE A 41 0.94 1.63 -5.77
N ILE A 42 1.15 2.11 -4.55
CA ILE A 42 1.24 3.53 -4.19
C ILE A 42 2.65 3.83 -3.69
N TYR A 43 3.19 4.94 -4.19
CA TYR A 43 4.27 5.67 -3.53
C TYR A 43 3.76 7.11 -3.49
N ALA A 44 3.40 7.64 -2.33
CA ALA A 44 2.81 8.97 -2.24
C ALA A 44 3.89 10.03 -1.96
N ASP A 45 3.69 11.23 -2.48
CA ASP A 45 4.59 12.36 -2.25
C ASP A 45 4.72 12.72 -0.76
N CYS A 46 5.86 13.27 -0.32
CA CYS A 46 6.02 13.78 1.04
C CYS A 46 5.19 15.05 1.31
N ASP A 47 4.89 15.86 0.30
CA ASP A 47 4.06 17.06 0.42
C ASP A 47 2.55 16.78 0.32
N ALA A 48 1.78 17.41 1.22
CA ALA A 48 0.35 17.22 1.36
C ALA A 48 -0.49 17.86 0.23
N LYS A 49 0.05 18.81 -0.55
CA LYS A 49 -0.60 19.34 -1.76
C LYS A 49 -0.34 18.40 -2.93
N GLN A 50 0.90 17.96 -3.13
CA GLN A 50 1.28 17.03 -4.21
C GLN A 50 0.54 15.69 -4.10
N ARG A 51 0.37 15.12 -2.89
CA ARG A 51 -0.44 13.90 -2.66
C ARG A 51 -1.88 13.98 -3.20
N ARG A 52 -2.49 15.17 -3.29
CA ARG A 52 -3.87 15.33 -3.81
C ARG A 52 -4.03 14.81 -5.25
N SER A 53 -2.96 14.81 -6.05
CA SER A 53 -2.95 14.23 -7.40
C SER A 53 -3.17 12.71 -7.38
N ARG A 54 -2.48 12.00 -6.48
CA ARG A 54 -2.59 10.54 -6.28
C ARG A 54 -3.99 10.14 -5.83
N TRP A 55 -4.58 10.91 -4.92
CA TRP A 55 -5.91 10.64 -4.39
C TRP A 55 -7.01 10.81 -5.45
N LYS A 56 -6.90 11.77 -6.37
CA LYS A 56 -7.80 11.84 -7.55
C LYS A 56 -7.68 10.60 -8.45
N SER A 57 -6.47 10.04 -8.58
CA SER A 57 -6.25 8.80 -9.34
C SER A 57 -6.88 7.59 -8.65
N LEU A 58 -6.77 7.47 -7.32
CA LEU A 58 -7.47 6.44 -6.54
C LEU A 58 -9.00 6.51 -6.66
N ILE A 59 -9.60 7.71 -6.60
CA ILE A 59 -11.07 7.88 -6.75
C ILE A 59 -11.56 7.35 -8.11
N ARG A 60 -10.79 7.59 -9.17
CA ARG A 60 -11.06 7.02 -10.50
C ARG A 60 -10.87 5.50 -10.52
N GLN A 61 -9.86 4.96 -9.82
CA GLN A 61 -9.65 3.51 -9.72
C GLN A 61 -10.79 2.82 -8.97
N ALA A 62 -11.26 3.37 -7.85
CA ALA A 62 -12.42 2.87 -7.10
C ALA A 62 -13.68 2.77 -7.96
N SER A 63 -13.86 3.70 -8.91
CA SER A 63 -14.96 3.69 -9.87
C SER A 63 -14.83 2.57 -10.92
N ILE A 64 -13.61 2.14 -11.24
CA ILE A 64 -13.31 1.05 -12.19
C ILE A 64 -13.41 -0.32 -11.51
N THR A 65 -13.04 -0.42 -10.24
CA THR A 65 -13.01 -1.69 -9.49
C THR A 65 -14.32 -2.03 -8.76
N LYS A 66 -15.40 -1.26 -8.97
CA LYS A 66 -16.67 -1.46 -8.25
C LYS A 66 -17.28 -2.83 -8.57
N GLY A 67 -17.57 -3.63 -7.54
CA GLY A 67 -18.08 -5.00 -7.69
C GLY A 67 -16.97 -6.03 -7.95
N PHE A 68 -15.70 -5.66 -7.74
CA PHE A 68 -14.55 -6.54 -7.83
C PHE A 68 -13.63 -6.31 -6.62
N PRO A 69 -13.00 -7.36 -6.06
CA PRO A 69 -11.97 -7.20 -5.04
C PRO A 69 -10.85 -6.27 -5.51
N TRP A 70 -10.50 -5.27 -4.70
CA TRP A 70 -9.43 -4.33 -4.97
C TRP A 70 -8.52 -4.19 -3.75
N LEU A 71 -7.23 -4.44 -3.96
CA LEU A 71 -6.15 -4.23 -3.01
C LEU A 71 -5.35 -3.00 -3.39
N ILE A 72 -4.93 -2.21 -2.41
CA ILE A 72 -4.05 -1.06 -2.59
C ILE A 72 -2.92 -1.19 -1.57
N LEU A 73 -1.66 -1.12 -2.00
CA LEU A 73 -0.50 -1.30 -1.13
C LEU A 73 0.68 -0.38 -1.47
N GLY A 74 1.58 -0.20 -0.51
CA GLY A 74 2.79 0.63 -0.64
C GLY A 74 2.79 1.84 0.30
N ASP A 75 3.66 2.82 0.03
CA ASP A 75 3.91 3.98 0.90
C ASP A 75 2.89 5.11 0.67
N PHE A 76 2.12 5.46 1.69
CA PHE A 76 1.15 6.57 1.64
C PHE A 76 1.73 7.91 2.12
N ASN A 77 2.98 7.94 2.59
CA ASN A 77 3.70 9.07 3.18
C ASN A 77 2.87 9.88 4.22
N VAL A 78 1.92 9.23 4.88
CA VAL A 78 1.00 9.87 5.82
C VAL A 78 0.41 8.89 6.85
N THR A 79 0.28 9.38 8.09
CA THR A 79 -0.37 8.68 9.19
C THR A 79 -1.87 8.99 9.22
N SER A 80 -2.70 7.95 9.36
CA SER A 80 -4.17 8.01 9.44
C SER A 80 -4.68 8.04 10.88
N LYS A 81 -3.84 7.63 11.85
CA LYS A 81 -4.13 7.57 13.30
C LYS A 81 -2.95 8.12 14.10
N ALA A 82 -3.18 8.91 15.17
CA ALA A 82 -2.11 9.57 15.94
C ALA A 82 -1.10 8.59 16.60
N ARG A 83 -1.51 7.34 16.85
CA ARG A 83 -0.67 6.25 17.36
C ARG A 83 0.39 5.77 16.37
N GLU A 84 0.23 6.06 15.08
CA GLU A 84 1.11 5.65 13.99
C GLU A 84 2.33 6.57 13.85
N HIS A 85 2.61 7.41 14.85
CA HIS A 85 3.77 8.30 14.88
C HIS A 85 4.35 8.32 16.30
N SER A 86 5.59 7.85 16.48
CA SER A 86 6.18 7.64 17.81
C SER A 86 6.17 8.89 18.70
N ARG A 87 6.30 10.08 18.10
CA ARG A 87 6.27 11.39 18.78
C ARG A 87 4.89 12.11 18.80
N ARG A 88 3.77 11.42 18.52
CA ARG A 88 2.40 12.00 18.41
C ARG A 88 2.27 13.20 17.45
N SER A 89 2.09 12.93 16.14
CA SER A 89 1.90 13.98 15.13
C SER A 89 0.42 14.37 14.90
N SER A 90 0.21 15.42 14.10
CA SER A 90 -1.04 15.63 13.37
C SER A 90 -1.36 14.45 12.44
N VAL A 91 -2.63 14.34 12.03
CA VAL A 91 -3.20 13.11 11.43
C VAL A 91 -4.00 13.46 10.17
N SER A 92 -3.86 12.68 9.10
CA SER A 92 -4.61 12.88 7.85
C SER A 92 -5.71 11.83 7.67
N LYS A 93 -6.76 11.91 8.51
CA LYS A 93 -7.95 11.02 8.44
C LYS A 93 -8.78 11.15 7.16
N VAL A 94 -8.65 12.24 6.41
CA VAL A 94 -9.74 12.76 5.55
C VAL A 94 -9.82 12.09 4.17
N LEU A 95 -8.77 11.41 3.70
CA LEU A 95 -8.57 11.12 2.26
C LEU A 95 -8.68 9.64 1.84
N ILE A 96 -8.88 8.71 2.79
CA ILE A 96 -9.13 7.29 2.48
C ILE A 96 -10.63 7.00 2.44
N ASN A 97 -11.43 7.65 3.29
CA ASN A 97 -12.87 7.44 3.42
C ASN A 97 -13.67 7.70 2.12
N SER A 98 -13.15 8.48 1.17
CA SER A 98 -13.85 8.83 -0.08
C SER A 98 -13.86 7.74 -1.15
N ILE A 99 -13.32 6.56 -0.88
CA ILE A 99 -13.25 5.42 -1.81
C ILE A 99 -13.64 4.07 -1.19
N GLU A 100 -14.22 4.07 0.03
CA GLU A 100 -14.78 2.88 0.68
C GLU A 100 -13.77 1.70 0.82
N VAL A 101 -12.56 2.02 1.29
CA VAL A 101 -11.49 1.05 1.60
C VAL A 101 -11.00 1.18 3.06
N GLU A 102 -10.55 0.07 3.66
CA GLU A 102 -10.03 0.01 5.03
C GLU A 102 -8.68 -0.73 5.13
N ASP A 103 -7.92 -0.50 6.21
CA ASP A 103 -6.66 -1.22 6.48
C ASP A 103 -6.92 -2.73 6.60
N ILE A 104 -6.22 -3.56 5.81
CA ILE A 104 -6.23 -5.01 5.97
C ILE A 104 -5.66 -5.37 7.36
N ARG A 105 -6.23 -6.40 8.01
CA ARG A 105 -5.73 -6.94 9.29
C ARG A 105 -4.22 -7.17 9.18
N SER A 106 -3.44 -6.56 10.07
CA SER A 106 -1.97 -6.60 9.98
C SER A 106 -1.29 -7.17 11.22
N MET A 107 -0.11 -7.75 11.01
CA MET A 107 0.77 -8.34 12.01
C MET A 107 2.24 -7.95 11.74
N GLY A 108 3.13 -8.23 12.69
CA GLY A 108 4.55 -7.86 12.61
C GLY A 108 4.82 -6.46 13.18
N PHE A 109 5.59 -5.64 12.46
CA PHE A 109 5.99 -4.32 12.95
C PHE A 109 4.84 -3.28 12.94
N ASN A 110 4.60 -2.64 14.10
CA ASN A 110 3.57 -1.59 14.25
C ASN A 110 3.91 -0.28 13.51
N TYR A 111 5.20 0.00 13.31
CA TYR A 111 5.71 1.10 12.51
C TYR A 111 6.40 0.52 11.28
N THR A 112 6.03 1.00 10.11
CA THR A 112 6.56 0.55 8.83
C THR A 112 7.76 1.38 8.36
N TRP A 113 7.96 2.59 8.89
CA TRP A 113 9.12 3.44 8.59
C TRP A 113 9.86 3.89 9.85
N ASN A 114 11.18 4.06 9.77
CA ASN A 114 11.99 4.68 10.81
C ASN A 114 13.17 5.51 10.27
N ASN A 115 13.51 6.62 10.93
CA ASN A 115 14.56 7.54 10.46
C ASN A 115 16.01 7.06 10.64
N LYS A 116 16.24 5.78 11.00
CA LYS A 116 17.55 5.16 11.31
C LYS A 116 18.40 5.89 12.37
N ARG A 117 17.83 6.82 13.14
CA ARG A 117 18.54 7.53 14.23
C ARG A 117 18.33 6.86 15.58
N ALA A 118 19.30 7.03 16.48
CA ALA A 118 19.28 6.49 17.84
C ALA A 118 18.88 7.56 18.88
N GLY A 119 18.60 7.10 20.11
CA GLY A 119 18.37 7.97 21.27
C GLY A 119 17.17 8.90 21.11
N SER A 120 17.31 10.14 21.58
CA SER A 120 16.24 11.14 21.54
C SER A 120 15.79 11.52 20.13
N GLU A 121 16.65 11.37 19.12
CA GLU A 121 16.33 11.69 17.71
C GLU A 121 15.56 10.60 16.96
N ALA A 122 15.35 9.42 17.56
CA ALA A 122 14.64 8.33 16.92
C ALA A 122 13.18 8.69 16.60
N VAL A 123 12.76 8.46 15.34
CA VAL A 123 11.37 8.65 14.88
C VAL A 123 10.94 7.44 14.09
N ALA A 124 9.79 6.87 14.45
CA ALA A 124 9.15 5.77 13.74
C ALA A 124 7.70 6.12 13.39
N LYS A 125 7.21 5.62 12.25
CA LYS A 125 5.90 5.95 11.68
C LYS A 125 5.27 4.74 10.99
N THR A 126 3.95 4.73 10.83
CA THR A 126 3.25 3.80 9.91
C THR A 126 2.87 4.57 8.64
N LEU A 127 3.69 4.44 7.60
CA LEU A 127 3.54 5.13 6.30
C LEU A 127 3.06 4.16 5.22
N ASP A 128 3.72 3.02 5.11
CA ASP A 128 3.31 1.90 4.27
C ASP A 128 2.00 1.30 4.79
N ARG A 129 1.11 0.92 3.86
CA ARG A 129 -0.15 0.25 4.15
C ARG A 129 -0.45 -0.85 3.16
N VAL A 130 -1.40 -1.70 3.56
CA VAL A 130 -2.21 -2.55 2.68
C VAL A 130 -3.66 -2.29 3.07
N ILE A 131 -4.47 -1.84 2.12
CA ILE A 131 -5.88 -1.47 2.31
C ILE A 131 -6.74 -2.12 1.21
N GLY A 132 -7.97 -2.53 1.53
CA GLY A 132 -8.87 -3.20 0.58
C GLY A 132 -10.28 -2.63 0.57
N ASN A 133 -11.02 -2.81 -0.53
CA ASN A 133 -12.44 -2.43 -0.63
C ASN A 133 -13.38 -3.48 -0.01
N TRP A 134 -14.67 -3.17 0.10
CA TRP A 134 -15.67 -4.11 0.64
C TRP A 134 -15.71 -5.45 -0.12
N ASP A 135 -15.59 -5.43 -1.46
CA ASP A 135 -15.53 -6.64 -2.29
C ASP A 135 -14.31 -7.53 -1.95
N TRP A 136 -13.17 -6.93 -1.54
CA TRP A 136 -12.01 -7.66 -1.05
C TRP A 136 -12.30 -8.36 0.27
N PHE A 137 -12.88 -7.67 1.25
CA PHE A 137 -13.25 -8.29 2.53
C PHE A 137 -14.33 -9.37 2.37
N ASN A 138 -15.27 -9.19 1.44
CA ASN A 138 -16.32 -10.16 1.15
C ASN A 138 -15.81 -11.44 0.47
N LYS A 139 -14.78 -11.37 -0.39
CA LYS A 139 -14.22 -12.55 -1.09
C LYS A 139 -12.96 -13.15 -0.43
N TYR A 140 -12.17 -12.34 0.26
CA TYR A 140 -10.86 -12.71 0.82
C TYR A 140 -10.70 -12.23 2.28
N GLY A 141 -11.77 -12.27 3.08
CA GLY A 141 -11.80 -11.72 4.45
C GLY A 141 -10.77 -12.28 5.44
N ASP A 142 -10.28 -13.51 5.23
CA ASP A 142 -9.22 -14.13 6.04
C ASP A 142 -7.80 -13.65 5.69
N SER A 143 -7.64 -12.81 4.66
CA SER A 143 -6.35 -12.22 4.28
C SER A 143 -5.78 -11.32 5.37
N HIS A 144 -4.44 -11.28 5.47
CA HIS A 144 -3.75 -10.46 6.44
C HIS A 144 -2.40 -9.96 5.89
N CYS A 145 -2.03 -8.73 6.26
CA CYS A 145 -0.73 -8.18 5.91
C CYS A 145 0.30 -8.50 7.02
N THR A 146 1.46 -9.02 6.67
CA THR A 146 2.61 -9.11 7.58
C THR A 146 3.66 -8.08 7.20
N TYR A 147 3.98 -7.17 8.12
CA TYR A 147 5.13 -6.26 8.00
C TYR A 147 6.39 -6.93 8.55
N LEU A 148 7.35 -7.21 7.66
CA LEU A 148 8.60 -7.89 7.95
C LEU A 148 9.68 -6.96 8.51
N SER A 149 10.80 -7.53 8.93
CA SER A 149 11.98 -6.76 9.34
C SER A 149 12.48 -5.88 8.20
N PRO A 150 12.77 -4.58 8.42
CA PRO A 150 13.19 -3.66 7.37
C PRO A 150 14.62 -3.90 6.88
N GLY A 151 15.44 -4.63 7.66
CA GLY A 151 16.84 -4.89 7.34
C GLY A 151 17.62 -3.59 7.12
N ILE A 152 18.21 -3.45 5.92
CA ILE A 152 18.96 -2.25 5.53
C ILE A 152 18.06 -1.04 5.20
N SER A 153 16.82 -1.26 4.75
CA SER A 153 15.88 -0.18 4.43
C SER A 153 15.37 0.51 5.69
N ASP A 154 14.95 1.77 5.57
CA ASP A 154 14.12 2.48 6.54
C ASP A 154 12.65 2.02 6.54
N HIS A 155 12.18 1.42 5.44
CA HIS A 155 10.85 0.83 5.29
C HIS A 155 10.80 -0.69 5.57
N CYS A 156 9.68 -1.17 6.11
CA CYS A 156 9.38 -2.57 6.39
C CYS A 156 8.63 -3.21 5.20
N PRO A 157 9.14 -4.29 4.58
CA PRO A 157 8.42 -5.00 3.52
C PRO A 157 7.05 -5.50 3.99
N SER A 158 6.04 -5.36 3.14
CA SER A 158 4.70 -5.92 3.36
C SER A 158 4.48 -7.18 2.51
N VAL A 159 3.81 -8.17 3.09
CA VAL A 159 3.38 -9.42 2.44
C VAL A 159 1.90 -9.63 2.73
N VAL A 160 1.12 -10.07 1.75
CA VAL A 160 -0.35 -10.24 1.79
C VAL A 160 -0.72 -11.57 1.16
#